data_AF-A0A1C7D950-F1
#
_entry.id   AF-A0A1C7D950-F1
#
_cell.length_a   1.000
_cell.length_b   1.000
_cell.length_c   1.000
_cell.angle_alpha   90.00
_cell.angle_beta   90.00
_cell.angle_gamma   90.00
#
_symmetry.space_group_name_H-M   'P 1'
#
loop_
_entity.id
_entity.type
_entity.pdbx_description
1 polymer ?
#
loop_
_entity_poly.entity_id
_entity_poly.type
_entity_poly.pdbx_seq_one_letter_code
_entity_poly.pdbx_strand_id
1 'polypeptide(L)'
;MFKKITTALVAGAMFAGTAMPVHAQQADMSEDEIYGLLMDCTSVEFLLMKANEGKPEAATHEARSGTFVRAAKGFGGKDNDTMVSDMGKSTEKIMGYARSDDDTQLGELLGKCERIYPVVEEHFGTK
;
A
#
# COMPACT_ATOMS: atom_id res chain seq x y z
N MET A 1 -8.47 21.42 -35.62
CA MET A 1 -7.15 21.61 -34.99
C MET A 1 -7.18 20.95 -33.62
N PHE A 2 -6.55 19.78 -33.47
CA PHE A 2 -6.42 19.09 -32.18
C PHE A 2 -4.94 19.08 -31.80
N LYS A 3 -4.62 19.65 -30.63
CA LYS A 3 -3.26 19.74 -30.11
C LYS A 3 -2.92 18.40 -29.44
N LYS A 4 -2.09 17.60 -30.11
CA LYS A 4 -1.52 16.35 -29.57
C LYS A 4 -0.48 16.72 -28.51
N ILE A 5 -0.65 16.22 -27.28
CA ILE A 5 0.40 16.27 -26.26
C ILE A 5 1.09 14.92 -26.28
N THR A 6 2.29 14.92 -26.85
CA THR A 6 3.24 13.81 -26.84
C THR A 6 3.99 13.85 -25.52
N THR A 7 3.64 12.98 -24.57
CA THR A 7 4.45 12.81 -23.36
C THR A 7 5.54 11.79 -23.65
N ALA A 8 6.71 12.29 -24.03
CA ALA A 8 7.95 11.54 -23.97
C ALA A 8 8.42 11.53 -22.52
N LEU A 9 8.35 10.38 -21.83
CA LEU A 9 9.18 10.13 -20.66
C LEU A 9 10.26 9.13 -21.08
N VAL A 10 11.47 9.66 -21.18
CA VAL A 10 12.67 8.97 -21.66
C VAL A 10 12.99 7.80 -20.73
N ALA A 11 13.02 6.61 -21.30
CA ALA A 11 13.70 5.46 -20.75
C ALA A 11 15.22 5.70 -20.75
N GLY A 12 15.90 5.33 -19.67
CA GLY A 12 17.33 5.00 -19.73
C GLY A 12 18.21 5.55 -18.61
N ALA A 13 18.30 4.80 -17.51
CA ALA A 13 19.57 4.57 -16.83
C ALA A 13 19.56 3.11 -16.33
N MET A 14 20.26 2.25 -17.06
CA MET A 14 20.41 0.82 -16.78
C MET A 14 21.64 0.56 -15.90
N PHE A 15 21.40 -0.12 -14.78
CA PHE A 15 22.24 -1.10 -14.06
C PHE A 15 23.71 -0.77 -13.72
N ALA A 16 23.96 -0.58 -12.42
CA ALA A 16 25.11 -1.16 -11.71
C ALA A 16 24.69 -1.41 -10.25
N GLY A 17 24.91 -2.63 -9.75
CA GLY A 17 24.41 -3.10 -8.46
C GLY A 17 24.83 -2.24 -7.28
N THR A 18 23.86 -1.54 -6.71
CA THR A 18 23.67 -1.37 -5.27
C THR A 18 22.17 -1.39 -5.08
N ALA A 19 21.66 -2.18 -4.14
CA ALA A 19 20.28 -2.08 -3.70
C ALA A 19 20.00 -0.59 -3.47
N MET A 20 19.19 0.05 -4.32
CA MET A 20 18.71 1.38 -4.02
C MET A 20 17.73 1.17 -2.88
N PRO A 21 18.13 1.45 -1.63
CA PRO A 21 17.28 1.14 -0.52
C PRO A 21 16.13 2.12 -0.63
N VAL A 22 14.94 1.63 -0.33
CA VAL A 22 13.71 2.39 -0.13
C VAL A 22 13.87 3.45 0.99
N HIS A 23 15.06 3.57 1.57
CA HIS A 23 15.46 4.63 2.48
C HIS A 23 15.28 6.04 1.88
N ALA A 24 15.29 6.26 0.56
CA ALA A 24 15.14 7.62 0.01
C ALA A 24 13.71 8.21 0.08
N GLN A 25 12.66 7.38 0.25
CA GLN A 25 11.28 7.86 0.48
C GLN A 25 10.75 7.52 1.88
N GLN A 26 11.42 6.62 2.62
CA GLN A 26 11.09 6.28 4.01
C GLN A 26 11.91 7.05 5.06
N ALA A 27 12.93 7.83 4.68
CA ALA A 27 13.85 8.48 5.63
C ALA A 27 13.17 9.44 6.64
N ASP A 28 11.96 9.92 6.36
CA ASP A 28 11.26 10.91 7.20
C ASP A 28 10.05 10.36 7.95
N MET A 29 9.70 9.07 7.82
CA MET A 29 8.56 8.48 8.53
C MET A 29 9.01 7.76 9.80
N SER A 30 8.34 8.05 10.91
CA SER A 30 8.47 7.28 12.16
C SER A 30 7.93 5.86 12.01
N GLU A 31 8.36 4.94 12.87
CA GLU A 31 7.87 3.56 12.88
C GLU A 31 6.34 3.48 13.04
N ASP A 32 5.76 4.37 13.85
CA ASP A 32 4.30 4.47 14.04
C ASP A 32 3.59 4.96 12.76
N GLU A 33 4.19 5.87 11.99
CA GLU A 33 3.65 6.32 10.70
C GLU A 33 3.73 5.22 9.64
N ILE A 34 4.83 4.45 9.63
CA ILE A 34 4.98 3.29 8.75
C ILE A 34 3.93 2.23 9.12
N TYR A 35 3.77 1.92 10.41
CA TYR A 35 2.74 1.00 10.89
C TYR A 35 1.33 1.46 10.48
N GLY A 36 1.01 2.73 10.67
CA GLY A 36 -0.28 3.30 10.28
C GLY A 36 -0.55 3.17 8.77
N LEU A 37 0.45 3.45 7.94
CA LEU A 37 0.35 3.26 6.49
C LEU A 37 0.13 1.78 6.12
N LEU A 38 0.82 0.86 6.78
CA LEU A 38 0.66 -0.58 6.53
C LEU A 38 -0.74 -1.09 6.93
N MET A 39 -1.33 -0.56 8.01
CA MET A 39 -2.72 -0.86 8.40
C MET A 39 -3.73 -0.27 7.41
N ASP A 40 -3.49 0.93 6.91
CA ASP A 40 -4.31 1.51 5.84
C ASP A 40 -4.24 0.65 4.58
N CYS A 41 -3.05 0.26 4.13
CA CYS A 41 -2.89 -0.57 2.93
C CYS A 41 -3.44 -1.99 3.11
N THR A 42 -3.29 -2.59 4.29
CA THR A 42 -3.96 -3.85 4.64
C THR A 42 -5.47 -3.74 4.44
N SER A 43 -6.06 -2.64 4.93
CA SER A 43 -7.50 -2.39 4.88
C SER A 43 -7.98 -2.12 3.45
N VAL A 44 -7.21 -1.40 2.64
CA VAL A 44 -7.48 -1.23 1.20
C VAL A 44 -7.54 -2.58 0.50
N GLU A 45 -6.50 -3.40 0.66
CA GLU A 45 -6.45 -4.72 0.00
C GLU A 45 -7.57 -5.64 0.49
N PHE A 46 -7.90 -5.59 1.78
CA PHE A 46 -9.04 -6.33 2.31
C PHE A 46 -10.36 -5.90 1.67
N LEU A 47 -10.60 -4.60 1.52
CA LEU A 47 -11.81 -4.08 0.87
C LEU A 47 -11.85 -4.46 -0.62
N LEU A 48 -10.71 -4.42 -1.33
CA LEU A 48 -10.61 -4.84 -2.73
C LEU A 48 -10.81 -6.36 -2.90
N MET A 49 -10.31 -7.17 -1.96
CA MET A 49 -10.59 -8.60 -1.89
C MET A 49 -12.10 -8.84 -1.77
N LYS A 50 -12.78 -8.14 -0.85
CA LYS A 50 -14.23 -8.23 -0.67
C LYS A 50 -15.01 -7.76 -1.89
N ALA A 51 -14.59 -6.66 -2.53
CA ALA A 51 -15.22 -6.16 -3.76
C ALA A 51 -15.06 -7.11 -4.96
N ASN A 52 -14.05 -7.99 -4.92
CA ASN A 52 -13.76 -8.96 -5.97
C ASN A 52 -14.04 -10.40 -5.54
N GLU A 53 -14.83 -10.62 -4.49
CA GLU A 53 -15.17 -11.96 -4.00
C GLU A 53 -15.74 -12.85 -5.12
N GLY A 54 -15.20 -14.06 -5.24
CA GLY A 54 -15.53 -15.00 -6.33
C GLY A 54 -14.81 -14.74 -7.66
N LYS A 55 -13.95 -13.72 -7.75
CA LYS A 55 -13.10 -13.44 -8.92
C LYS A 55 -11.63 -13.78 -8.64
N PRO A 56 -10.81 -14.05 -9.68
CA PRO A 56 -9.38 -14.34 -9.51
C PRO A 56 -8.60 -13.25 -8.77
N GLU A 57 -9.00 -11.98 -8.93
CA GLU A 57 -8.34 -10.84 -8.30
C GLU A 57 -8.44 -10.85 -6.77
N ALA A 58 -9.47 -11.49 -6.19
CA ALA A 58 -9.61 -11.60 -4.74
C ALA A 58 -8.40 -12.29 -4.09
N ALA A 59 -7.87 -13.35 -4.71
CA ALA A 59 -6.70 -14.07 -4.20
C ALA A 59 -5.44 -13.19 -4.21
N THR A 60 -5.29 -12.34 -5.24
CA THR A 60 -4.19 -11.37 -5.31
C THR A 60 -4.31 -10.36 -4.17
N HIS A 61 -5.49 -9.79 -3.95
CA HIS A 61 -5.72 -8.83 -2.87
C HIS A 61 -5.57 -9.46 -1.47
N GLU A 62 -6.00 -10.70 -1.29
CA GLU A 62 -5.77 -11.47 -0.06
C GLU A 62 -4.27 -11.65 0.22
N ALA A 63 -3.50 -12.07 -0.78
CA ALA A 63 -2.06 -12.24 -0.67
C ALA A 63 -1.36 -10.91 -0.32
N ARG A 64 -1.74 -9.82 -0.99
CA ARG A 64 -1.21 -8.47 -0.74
C ARG A 64 -1.53 -7.98 0.67
N SER A 65 -2.78 -8.14 1.11
CA SER A 65 -3.23 -7.83 2.47
C SER A 65 -2.40 -8.60 3.51
N GLY A 66 -2.21 -9.91 3.29
CA GLY A 66 -1.38 -10.75 4.16
C GLY A 66 0.08 -10.29 4.25
N THR A 67 0.67 -9.81 3.16
CA THR A 67 2.03 -9.25 3.17
C THR A 67 2.10 -7.96 3.98
N PHE A 68 1.13 -7.05 3.84
CA PHE A 68 1.09 -5.83 4.65
C PHE A 68 0.90 -6.10 6.14
N VAL A 69 0.05 -7.06 6.53
CA VAL A 69 -0.10 -7.48 7.93
C VAL A 69 1.22 -8.01 8.50
N ARG A 70 1.96 -8.81 7.73
CA ARG A 70 3.27 -9.32 8.17
C ARG A 70 4.27 -8.19 8.38
N ALA A 71 4.34 -7.24 7.45
CA ALA A 71 5.19 -6.06 7.60
C ALA A 71 4.79 -5.23 8.82
N ALA A 72 3.49 -4.99 9.04
CA ALA A 72 3.02 -4.22 10.18
C ALA A 72 3.37 -4.86 11.52
N LYS A 73 3.34 -6.21 11.61
CA LYS A 73 3.85 -6.94 12.78
C LYS A 73 5.35 -6.70 12.99
N GLY A 74 6.13 -6.65 11.90
CA GLY A 74 7.56 -6.40 11.94
C GLY A 74 7.94 -5.00 12.41
N PHE A 75 7.18 -3.96 12.04
CA PHE A 75 7.46 -2.57 12.42
C PHE A 75 6.79 -2.15 13.74
N GLY A 76 5.57 -2.61 14.01
CA GLY A 76 4.77 -2.08 15.12
C GLY A 76 4.96 -2.81 16.44
N GLY A 77 5.42 -4.08 16.42
CA GLY A 77 5.49 -4.93 17.61
C GLY A 77 4.16 -5.07 18.37
N LYS A 78 3.04 -4.70 17.75
CA LYS A 78 1.71 -4.68 18.36
C LYS A 78 1.15 -6.10 18.45
N ASP A 79 0.35 -6.36 19.47
CA ASP A 79 -0.41 -7.61 19.55
C ASP A 79 -1.52 -7.66 18.49
N ASN A 80 -2.03 -8.88 18.23
CA ASN A 80 -3.04 -9.10 17.20
C ASN A 80 -4.33 -8.32 17.48
N ASP A 81 -4.71 -8.15 18.74
CA ASP A 81 -5.95 -7.46 19.12
C ASP A 81 -5.88 -5.97 18.77
N THR A 82 -4.74 -5.34 19.03
CA THR A 82 -4.44 -3.96 18.65
C THR A 82 -4.47 -3.80 17.13
N MET A 83 -3.84 -4.72 16.41
CA MET A 83 -3.82 -4.69 14.94
C MET A 83 -5.23 -4.83 14.33
N VAL A 84 -6.07 -5.70 14.88
CA VAL A 84 -7.46 -5.85 14.43
C VAL A 84 -8.25 -4.57 14.68
N SER A 85 -8.09 -3.97 15.87
CA SER A 85 -8.70 -2.67 16.19
C SER A 85 -8.25 -1.58 15.23
N ASP A 86 -6.95 -1.49 14.94
CA ASP A 86 -6.39 -0.46 14.06
C ASP A 86 -6.79 -0.67 12.60
N MET A 87 -6.86 -1.91 12.12
CA MET A 87 -7.44 -2.24 10.81
C MET A 87 -8.92 -1.82 10.73
N GLY A 88 -9.68 -1.95 11.82
CA GLY A 88 -11.04 -1.43 11.93
C GLY A 88 -11.10 0.08 11.71
N LYS A 89 -10.26 0.84 12.42
CA LYS A 89 -10.16 2.31 12.27
C LYS A 89 -9.73 2.71 10.85
N SER A 90 -8.75 2.01 10.27
CA SER A 90 -8.30 2.24 8.90
C SER A 90 -9.40 1.97 7.89
N THR A 91 -10.19 0.90 8.08
CA THR A 91 -11.35 0.60 7.24
C THR A 91 -12.39 1.71 7.30
N GLU A 92 -12.73 2.21 8.49
CA GLU A 92 -13.65 3.34 8.66
C GLU A 92 -13.14 4.61 7.98
N LYS A 93 -11.85 4.92 8.14
CA LYS A 93 -11.18 6.05 7.48
C LYS A 93 -11.28 5.95 5.95
N ILE A 94 -10.96 4.80 5.36
CA ILE A 94 -11.01 4.58 3.91
C ILE A 94 -12.43 4.69 3.38
N MET A 95 -13.41 4.12 4.10
CA MET A 95 -14.82 4.27 3.75
C MET A 95 -15.29 5.72 3.85
N GLY A 96 -14.71 6.52 4.75
CA GLY A 96 -14.90 7.97 4.78
C GLY A 96 -14.40 8.65 3.51
N TYR A 97 -13.19 8.32 3.06
CA TYR A 97 -12.65 8.84 1.79
C TYR A 97 -13.50 8.44 0.59
N ALA A 98 -13.90 7.17 0.50
CA ALA A 98 -14.72 6.67 -0.60
C ALA A 98 -16.14 7.25 -0.67
N ARG A 99 -16.62 7.91 0.39
CA ARG A 99 -17.91 8.61 0.45
C ARG A 99 -17.78 10.12 0.23
N SER A 100 -16.56 10.63 0.16
CA SER A 100 -16.29 12.04 -0.15
C SER A 100 -16.51 12.29 -1.63
N ASP A 101 -16.89 13.53 -1.99
CA ASP A 101 -16.90 13.99 -3.39
C ASP A 101 -15.48 14.29 -3.92
N ASP A 102 -14.47 14.27 -3.04
CA ASP A 102 -13.06 14.48 -3.37
C ASP A 102 -12.27 13.17 -3.22
N ASP A 103 -11.90 12.59 -4.37
CA ASP A 103 -11.14 11.34 -4.46
C ASP A 103 -9.64 11.53 -4.17
N THR A 104 -9.15 12.75 -3.96
CA THR A 104 -7.71 13.03 -3.81
C THR A 104 -7.10 12.21 -2.68
N GLN A 105 -7.77 12.14 -1.53
CA GLN A 105 -7.26 11.41 -0.36
C GLN A 105 -7.20 9.90 -0.60
N LEU A 106 -8.22 9.34 -1.26
CA LEU A 106 -8.25 7.92 -1.61
C LEU A 106 -7.18 7.60 -2.65
N GLY A 107 -7.06 8.42 -3.69
CA GLY A 107 -6.05 8.28 -4.74
C GLY A 107 -4.61 8.37 -4.22
N GLU A 108 -4.35 9.30 -3.30
CA GLU A 108 -3.05 9.41 -2.64
C GLU A 108 -2.71 8.17 -1.80
N LEU A 109 -3.69 7.65 -1.04
CA LEU A 109 -3.51 6.43 -0.25
C LEU A 109 -3.23 5.22 -1.15
N LEU A 110 -4.04 5.01 -2.19
CA LEU A 110 -3.83 3.93 -3.16
C LEU A 110 -2.43 4.03 -3.79
N GLY A 111 -2.02 5.23 -4.18
CA GLY A 111 -0.67 5.47 -4.71
C GLY A 111 0.44 5.16 -3.71
N LYS A 112 0.25 5.44 -2.41
CA LYS A 112 1.21 5.06 -1.36
C LYS A 112 1.29 3.53 -1.22
N CYS A 113 0.16 2.84 -1.23
CA CYS A 113 0.10 1.37 -1.12
C CYS A 113 0.79 0.68 -2.30
N GLU A 114 0.56 1.14 -3.52
CA GLU A 114 1.25 0.60 -4.71
C GLU A 114 2.77 0.84 -4.66
N ARG A 115 3.22 2.00 -4.17
CA ARG A 115 4.66 2.29 -4.07
C ARG A 115 5.37 1.48 -2.98
N ILE A 116 4.72 1.22 -1.85
CA ILE A 116 5.33 0.50 -0.73
C ILE A 116 5.24 -1.02 -0.88
N TYR A 117 4.27 -1.53 -1.66
CA TYR A 117 4.07 -2.97 -1.85
C TYR A 117 5.35 -3.74 -2.27
N PRO A 118 6.09 -3.39 -3.34
CA PRO A 118 7.25 -4.19 -3.77
C PRO A 118 8.33 -4.31 -2.70
N VAL A 119 8.46 -3.29 -1.85
CA VAL A 119 9.40 -3.24 -0.72
C VAL A 119 8.98 -4.21 0.37
N VAL A 120 7.70 -4.15 0.73
CA VAL A 120 7.11 -5.00 1.74
C VAL A 120 7.09 -6.46 1.27
N GLU A 121 6.84 -6.71 -0.01
CA GLU A 121 6.91 -8.04 -0.62
C GLU A 121 8.33 -8.61 -0.62
N GLU A 122 9.36 -7.82 -0.94
CA GLU A 122 10.76 -8.26 -0.90
C GLU A 122 11.19 -8.73 0.49
N HIS A 123 10.74 -8.04 1.55
CA HIS A 123 11.18 -8.28 2.93
C HIS A 123 10.23 -9.20 3.74
N PHE A 124 8.94 -9.19 3.44
CA PHE A 124 7.89 -9.87 4.23
C PHE A 124 6.98 -10.77 3.38
N GLY A 125 7.22 -10.89 2.07
CA GLY A 125 6.54 -11.84 1.19
C GLY A 125 6.85 -13.29 1.56
N THR A 126 5.89 -14.18 1.35
CA THR A 126 6.11 -15.63 1.44
C THR A 126 6.69 -16.10 0.12
N LYS A 127 7.91 -16.66 0.14
CA LYS A 127 8.51 -17.35 -1.01
C LYS A 127 7.83 -18.68 -1.31
#